data_AF-A0A0W7YVN9-F1
#
_entry.id   AF-A0A0W7YVN9-F1
#
_cell.length_a   1.000
_cell.length_b   1.000
_cell.length_c   1.000
_cell.angle_alpha   90.00
_cell.angle_beta   90.00
_cell.angle_gamma   90.00
#
_symmetry.space_group_name_H-M   'P 1'
#
loop_
_entity.id
_entity.type
_entity.pdbx_description
1 polymer ?
#
loop_
_entity_poly.entity_id
_entity_poly.type
_entity_poly.pdbx_seq_one_letter_code
_entity_poly.pdbx_strand_id
1 'polypeptide(L)'
;MSSYKELLKQREELEKQIQDARKRELAEAISKARTLIDEYGLTAADVFPPARGRNAGPKAGSKVAPKYRNPETGETWTGRGKAPKWIQDQDRSKFEI
;
A
#
# COMPACT_ATOMS: atom_id res chain seq x y z
N MET A 1 32.23 41.55 -12.34
CA MET A 1 30.92 40.87 -12.26
C MET A 1 31.16 39.40 -12.50
N SER A 2 30.58 38.52 -11.68
CA SER A 2 30.67 37.07 -11.91
C SER A 2 30.06 36.74 -13.26
N SER A 3 30.76 35.95 -14.09
CA SER A 3 30.23 35.54 -15.39
C SER A 3 29.03 34.60 -15.20
N TYR A 4 28.15 34.55 -16.21
CA TYR A 4 26.98 33.67 -16.20
C TYR A 4 27.33 32.20 -15.87
N LYS A 5 28.48 31.72 -16.38
CA LYS A 5 28.97 30.36 -16.14
C LYS A 5 29.40 30.12 -14.69
N GLU A 6 29.96 31.14 -14.03
CA GLU A 6 30.36 31.07 -12.63
C GLU A 6 29.14 31.07 -11.69
N LEU A 7 28.12 31.86 -12.02
CA LEU A 7 26.85 31.87 -11.28
C LEU A 7 26.14 30.52 -11.35
N LEU A 8 26.14 29.85 -12.51
CA LEU A 8 25.59 28.49 -12.65
C LEU A 8 26.36 27.47 -11.79
N LYS A 9 27.70 27.53 -11.80
CA LYS A 9 28.52 26.63 -11.00
C LYS A 9 28.30 26.84 -9.50
N GLN A 10 28.18 28.10 -9.06
CA GLN A 10 27.84 28.41 -7.66
C GLN A 10 26.45 27.89 -7.28
N ARG A 11 25.48 27.96 -8.20
CA ARG A 11 24.13 27.41 -7.96
C ARG A 11 24.17 25.90 -7.74
N GLU A 12 24.87 25.16 -8.60
CA GLU A 12 24.98 23.69 -8.45
C GLU A 12 25.65 23.30 -7.13
N GLU A 13 26.72 24.00 -6.75
CA GLU A 13 27.42 23.75 -5.49
C GLU A 13 26.51 24.03 -4.28
N LEU A 14 25.76 25.14 -4.32
CA LEU A 14 24.76 25.46 -3.30
C LEU A 14 23.63 24.42 -3.26
N GLU A 15 23.11 24.00 -4.41
CA GLU A 15 22.08 22.95 -4.48
C GLU A 15 22.58 21.64 -3.86
N LYS A 16 23.83 21.25 -4.13
CA LYS A 16 24.45 20.07 -3.53
C LYS A 16 24.57 20.20 -2.00
N GLN A 17 25.03 21.34 -1.51
CA GLN A 17 25.13 21.59 -0.07
C GLN A 17 23.76 21.58 0.61
N ILE A 18 22.74 22.16 -0.03
CA ILE A 18 21.36 22.12 0.47
C ILE A 18 20.86 20.67 0.55
N GLN A 19 21.11 19.85 -0.48
CA GLN A 19 20.70 18.45 -0.45
C GLN A 19 21.40 17.65 0.65
N ASP A 20 22.70 17.86 0.84
CA ASP A 20 23.45 17.16 1.87
C ASP A 20 23.04 17.59 3.28
N ALA A 21 22.78 18.89 3.49
CA ALA A 21 22.20 19.40 4.72
C ALA A 21 20.82 18.76 5.00
N ARG A 22 19.94 18.74 3.99
CA ARG A 22 18.60 18.13 4.10
C ARG A 22 18.67 16.64 4.43
N LYS A 23 19.60 15.89 3.84
CA LYS A 23 19.79 14.45 4.15
C LYS A 23 20.23 14.25 5.60
N ARG A 24 21.13 15.10 6.12
CA ARG A 24 21.58 15.04 7.51
C ARG A 24 20.44 15.34 8.48
N GLU A 25 19.70 16.42 8.23
CA GLU A 25 18.54 16.78 9.05
C GLU A 25 17.46 15.70 9.02
N LEU A 26 17.19 15.10 7.84
CA LEU A 26 16.25 14.00 7.71
C LEU A 26 16.71 12.77 8.51
N ALA A 27 17.99 12.42 8.44
CA ALA A 27 18.54 11.29 9.18
C ALA A 27 18.44 11.51 10.70
N GLU A 28 18.71 12.73 11.17
CA GLU A 28 18.56 13.11 12.57
C GLU A 28 17.10 13.05 13.02
N ALA A 29 16.16 13.55 12.21
CA ALA A 29 14.74 13.47 12.48
C ALA A 29 14.24 12.01 12.55
N ILE A 30 14.70 11.14 11.64
CA ILE A 30 14.39 9.72 11.66
C ILE A 30 14.94 9.06 12.93
N SER A 31 16.17 9.39 13.34
CA SER A 31 16.76 8.86 14.56
C SER A 31 15.95 9.24 15.80
N LYS A 32 15.56 10.52 15.92
CA LYS A 32 14.71 10.99 17.02
C LYS A 32 13.35 10.30 17.03
N ALA A 33 12.72 10.16 15.86
CA ALA A 33 11.46 9.43 15.74
C ALA A 33 11.59 7.97 16.17
N ARG A 34 12.67 7.28 15.78
CA ARG A 34 12.93 5.90 16.21
C ARG A 34 13.12 5.78 17.72
N THR A 35 13.89 6.70 18.33
CA THR A 35 14.07 6.72 19.79
C THR A 35 12.74 6.89 20.51
N LEU A 36 11.89 7.81 20.07
CA LEU A 36 10.55 8.00 20.64
C LEU A 36 9.66 6.76 20.43
N ILE A 37 9.76 6.11 19.28
CA ILE A 37 9.01 4.89 19.00
C ILE A 37 9.42 3.76 19.96
N ASP A 38 10.72 3.54 20.16
CA ASP A 38 11.23 2.52 21.08
C ASP A 38 10.91 2.84 22.55
N GLU A 39 11.09 4.10 22.97
CA GLU A 39 10.88 4.54 24.36
C GLU A 39 9.43 4.33 24.82
N TYR A 40 8.47 4.64 23.95
CA TYR A 40 7.05 4.54 24.25
C TYR A 40 6.41 3.25 23.71
N GLY A 41 7.18 2.35 23.09
CA GLY A 41 6.67 1.12 22.49
C GLY A 41 5.61 1.36 21.41
N LEU A 42 5.74 2.47 20.67
CA LEU A 42 4.76 2.89 19.67
C LEU A 42 4.81 1.96 18.46
N THR A 43 3.66 1.69 17.87
CA THR A 43 3.59 0.99 16.60
C THR A 43 3.41 1.97 15.45
N ALA A 44 3.64 1.52 14.21
CA ALA A 44 3.39 2.35 13.03
C ALA A 44 1.93 2.86 12.96
N ALA A 45 0.97 2.15 13.58
CA ALA A 45 -0.43 2.56 13.65
C ALA A 45 -0.65 3.74 14.61
N ASP A 46 0.19 3.89 15.64
CA ASP A 46 0.11 4.99 16.61
C ASP A 46 0.76 6.27 16.06
N VAL A 47 1.82 6.10 15.24
CA VAL A 47 2.54 7.21 14.57
C VAL A 47 1.82 7.69 13.31
N PHE A 48 1.21 6.75 12.56
CA PHE A 48 0.42 7.04 11.37
C PHE A 48 -1.02 6.56 11.59
N PRO A 49 -1.81 7.26 12.44
CA PRO A 49 -3.19 6.90 12.63
C PRO A 49 -3.90 6.96 11.27
N PRO A 50 -4.72 5.95 10.92
CA PRO A 50 -5.48 6.00 9.69
C PRO A 50 -6.31 7.28 9.70
N ALA A 51 -6.19 8.08 8.63
CA ALA A 51 -6.88 9.35 8.52
C ALA A 51 -8.34 9.19 8.93
N ARG A 52 -8.69 9.74 10.09
CA ARG A 52 -10.01 9.63 10.71
C ARG A 52 -10.97 10.48 9.89
N GLY A 53 -11.41 9.97 8.74
CA GLY A 53 -12.34 10.71 7.89
C GLY A 53 -12.53 10.29 6.44
N ARG A 54 -11.69 9.45 5.82
CA ARG A 54 -11.94 9.00 4.44
C ARG A 54 -11.56 7.53 4.24
N ASN A 55 -12.57 6.69 4.29
CA ASN A 55 -12.60 5.34 3.74
C ASN A 55 -11.61 4.33 4.37
N ALA A 56 -11.79 4.06 5.67
CA ALA A 56 -11.83 2.65 6.08
C ALA A 56 -13.17 2.05 5.63
N GLY A 57 -13.43 2.10 4.31
CA GLY A 57 -14.43 1.21 3.72
C GLY A 57 -13.97 -0.23 3.98
N PRO A 58 -14.89 -1.19 4.14
CA PRO A 58 -14.51 -2.58 4.34
C PRO A 58 -13.50 -2.95 3.24
N LYS A 59 -12.37 -3.53 3.66
CA LYS A 59 -11.33 -4.12 2.79
C LYS A 59 -11.96 -4.49 1.45
N ALA A 60 -11.45 -3.92 0.36
CA ALA A 60 -11.85 -4.23 -1.01
C ALA A 60 -12.22 -5.71 -1.12
N GLY A 61 -13.54 -5.97 -1.19
CA GLY A 61 -14.16 -7.30 -1.23
C GLY A 61 -13.64 -8.30 -0.22
N SER A 62 -14.42 -8.63 0.82
CA SER A 62 -14.36 -10.01 1.32
C SER A 62 -14.68 -10.90 0.11
N LYS A 63 -13.65 -11.46 -0.52
CA LYS A 63 -13.77 -12.40 -1.61
C LYS A 63 -14.49 -13.58 -0.99
N VAL A 64 -15.83 -13.60 -1.13
CA VAL A 64 -16.66 -14.65 -0.58
C VAL A 64 -16.05 -15.95 -1.08
N ALA A 65 -15.72 -16.86 -0.15
CA ALA A 65 -15.10 -18.12 -0.51
C ALA A 65 -15.93 -18.77 -1.61
N PRO A 66 -15.31 -19.26 -2.71
CA PRO A 66 -16.06 -19.99 -3.70
C PRO A 66 -16.80 -21.15 -3.03
N LYS A 67 -18.09 -21.26 -3.28
CA LYS A 67 -18.92 -22.35 -2.72
C LYS A 67 -18.93 -23.56 -3.66
N TYR A 68 -18.70 -23.32 -4.95
CA TYR A 68 -18.72 -24.35 -5.97
C TYR A 68 -17.44 -24.31 -6.83
N ARG A 69 -16.97 -25.47 -7.28
CA ARG A 69 -15.81 -25.66 -8.17
C ARG A 69 -16.13 -26.70 -9.25
N ASN A 70 -15.78 -26.37 -10.49
CA ASN A 70 -15.83 -27.28 -11.62
C ASN A 70 -14.63 -28.26 -11.58
N PRO A 71 -14.83 -29.59 -11.53
CA PRO A 71 -13.74 -30.57 -11.56
C PRO A 71 -13.06 -30.70 -12.93
N GLU A 72 -13.76 -30.37 -14.02
CA GLU A 72 -13.24 -30.51 -15.39
C GLU A 72 -12.41 -29.30 -15.82
N THR A 73 -12.85 -28.08 -15.48
CA THR A 73 -12.19 -26.83 -15.90
C THR A 73 -11.48 -26.09 -14.77
N GLY A 74 -11.77 -26.43 -13.52
CA GLY A 74 -11.23 -25.75 -12.34
C GLY A 74 -11.88 -24.40 -12.03
N GLU A 75 -12.89 -23.97 -12.79
CA GLU A 75 -13.61 -22.72 -12.54
C GLU A 75 -14.36 -22.74 -11.21
N THR A 76 -14.36 -21.61 -10.49
CA THR A 76 -14.98 -21.53 -9.16
C THR A 76 -16.07 -20.47 -9.11
N TRP A 77 -17.18 -20.75 -8.44
CA TRP A 77 -18.30 -19.84 -8.29
C TRP A 77 -18.71 -19.68 -6.83
N THR A 78 -18.94 -18.44 -6.41
CA THR A 78 -19.25 -18.09 -5.01
C THR A 78 -20.72 -18.33 -4.63
N GLY A 79 -21.55 -18.82 -5.56
CA GLY A 79 -22.99 -18.96 -5.37
C GLY A 79 -23.76 -17.63 -5.38
N ARG A 80 -23.06 -16.49 -5.57
CA ARG A 80 -23.66 -15.15 -5.70
C ARG A 80 -23.58 -14.68 -7.15
N GLY A 81 -24.66 -14.10 -7.66
CA GLY A 81 -24.75 -13.55 -9.02
C GLY A 81 -25.21 -14.57 -10.08
N LYS A 82 -24.92 -14.30 -11.36
CA LYS A 82 -25.27 -15.18 -12.47
C LYS A 82 -24.45 -16.47 -12.40
N ALA A 83 -25.14 -17.61 -12.39
CA ALA A 83 -24.49 -18.92 -12.42
C ALA A 83 -23.72 -19.11 -13.74
N PRO A 84 -22.48 -19.62 -13.70
CA PRO A 84 -21.76 -20.06 -14.89
C PRO A 84 -22.47 -21.21 -15.62
N LYS A 85 -22.27 -21.32 -16.94
CA LYS A 85 -22.93 -22.32 -17.78
C LYS A 85 -22.73 -23.76 -17.31
N TRP A 86 -21.58 -24.07 -16.68
CA TRP A 86 -21.25 -25.42 -16.22
C TRP A 86 -22.04 -25.88 -14.98
N ILE A 87 -22.57 -24.96 -14.16
CA ILE A 87 -23.39 -25.27 -12.98
C ILE A 87 -24.85 -24.84 -13.14
N GLN A 88 -25.18 -24.04 -14.16
CA GLN A 88 -26.51 -23.50 -14.38
C GLN A 88 -27.57 -24.62 -14.60
N ASP A 89 -27.22 -25.63 -15.40
CA ASP A 89 -28.13 -26.71 -15.82
C ASP A 89 -27.78 -28.08 -15.19
N GLN A 90 -26.92 -28.07 -14.17
CA GLN A 90 -26.45 -29.27 -13.47
C GLN A 90 -26.82 -29.22 -11.98
N ASP A 91 -26.77 -30.38 -11.32
CA ASP A 91 -26.98 -30.46 -9.88
C ASP A 91 -25.81 -29.80 -9.13
N ARG A 92 -26.12 -28.70 -8.45
CA ARG A 92 -25.13 -27.81 -7.81
C ARG A 92 -24.38 -28.51 -6.68
N SER A 93 -25.00 -29.49 -6.03
CA SER A 93 -24.39 -30.26 -4.95
C SER A 93 -23.18 -31.09 -5.42
N LYS A 94 -23.08 -31.41 -6.71
CA LYS A 94 -21.93 -32.14 -7.28
C LYS A 94 -20.66 -31.29 -7.37
N PHE A 95 -20.81 -29.98 -7.29
CA PHE A 95 -19.71 -29.02 -7.46
C PHE A 95 -19.40 -28.28 -6.16
N GLU A 96 -20.10 -28.54 -5.06
CA GLU A 96 -19.87 -27.89 -3.78
C GLU A 96 -18.49 -28.30 -3.22
N ILE A 97 -17.70 -27.32 -2.78
CA ILE A 97 -16.37 -27.55 -2.16
C ILE A 97 -16.41 -27.47 -0.64
#